data_AF-A0A8J1J5C0-F1
#
_entry.id   AF-A0A8J1J5C0-F1
#
_cell.length_a   1.000
_cell.length_b   1.000
_cell.length_c   1.000
_cell.angle_alpha   90.00
_cell.angle_beta   90.00
_cell.angle_gamma   90.00
#
_symmetry.space_group_name_H-M   'P 1'
#
loop_
_entity.id
_entity.type
_entity.pdbx_description
1 polymer ?
#
loop_
_entity_poly.entity_id
_entity_poly.type
_entity_poly.pdbx_seq_one_letter_code
_entity_poly.pdbx_strand_id
1 'polypeptide(L)'
;MRPENTSLRIENTAVTDQGTYTCEIANSLGTFFTSVLLEVLVEPSVTLELNKLGVPECRAHGGNPAANISWIPEGSISTNRAMEPDRSWTVSSTYTATSSNVTQVTCIVSHPTFPQPHSSSISTAGSGRILWVRVTVSIIVVIMGLFLIVMLFSSYGQSWAQGCLREVKMPEPQGEEKEEDEDEEEAEWSHTQVAAKLKALEQRVSALEKQNQP
;
A
#
# COMPACT_ATOMS: atom_id res chain seq x y z
N MET A 1 -74.44 -13.98 -3.57
CA MET A 1 -73.09 -13.91 -2.99
C MET A 1 -72.62 -12.47 -3.14
N ARG A 2 -72.30 -11.80 -2.03
CA ARG A 2 -71.76 -10.44 -2.05
C ARG A 2 -70.33 -10.54 -2.61
N PRO A 3 -69.92 -9.74 -3.60
CA PRO A 3 -68.52 -9.74 -3.99
C PRO A 3 -67.75 -9.13 -2.81
N GLU A 4 -67.15 -10.01 -2.02
CA GLU A 4 -66.04 -9.61 -1.15
C GLU A 4 -64.99 -8.99 -2.06
N ASN A 5 -64.42 -7.85 -1.67
CA ASN A 5 -63.43 -7.16 -2.47
C ASN A 5 -62.15 -8.02 -2.50
N THR A 6 -62.06 -8.93 -3.46
CA THR A 6 -60.90 -9.82 -3.64
C THR A 6 -59.69 -8.95 -3.98
N SER A 7 -58.82 -8.75 -3.00
CA SER A 7 -57.59 -7.97 -3.13
C SER A 7 -56.42 -8.80 -2.62
N LEU A 8 -55.31 -8.77 -3.35
CA LEU A 8 -54.05 -9.37 -2.93
C LEU A 8 -53.23 -8.30 -2.20
N ARG A 9 -52.80 -8.61 -0.98
CA ARG A 9 -51.92 -7.75 -0.18
C ARG A 9 -50.65 -8.52 0.15
N ILE A 10 -49.52 -7.93 -0.21
CA ILE A 10 -48.18 -8.44 0.12
C ILE A 10 -47.60 -7.47 1.13
N GLU A 11 -47.27 -7.95 2.32
CA GLU A 11 -46.61 -7.16 3.36
C GLU A 11 -45.12 -7.49 3.37
N ASN A 12 -44.29 -6.52 3.76
CA ASN A 12 -42.83 -6.68 3.80
C ASN A 12 -42.26 -7.21 2.48
N THR A 13 -42.57 -6.49 1.39
CA THR A 13 -42.17 -6.86 0.02
C THR A 13 -40.66 -7.11 -0.08
N ALA A 14 -40.30 -8.23 -0.70
CA ALA A 14 -38.92 -8.60 -1.00
C ALA A 14 -38.73 -8.73 -2.52
N VAL A 15 -37.48 -8.69 -2.99
CA VAL A 15 -37.15 -8.84 -4.43
C VAL A 15 -37.68 -10.15 -5.00
N THR A 16 -37.82 -11.18 -4.18
CA THR A 16 -38.40 -12.49 -4.56
C THR A 16 -39.88 -12.42 -4.91
N ASP A 17 -40.61 -11.40 -4.48
CA ASP A 17 -42.02 -11.18 -4.82
C ASP A 17 -42.18 -10.58 -6.22
N GLN A 18 -41.10 -10.13 -6.86
CA GLN A 18 -41.16 -9.59 -8.21
C GLN A 18 -41.65 -10.65 -9.21
N GLY A 19 -42.66 -10.31 -9.99
CA GLY A 19 -43.25 -11.24 -10.95
C GLY A 19 -44.61 -10.80 -11.48
N THR A 20 -45.18 -11.63 -12.34
CA THR A 20 -46.52 -11.41 -12.89
C THR A 20 -47.56 -12.09 -12.01
N TYR A 21 -48.46 -11.29 -11.46
CA TYR A 21 -49.59 -11.74 -10.67
C TYR A 21 -50.84 -11.74 -11.54
N THR A 22 -51.52 -12.88 -11.62
CA THR A 22 -52.76 -13.04 -12.40
C THR A 22 -53.91 -13.31 -11.44
N CYS A 23 -54.93 -12.46 -11.50
CA CYS A 23 -56.21 -12.69 -10.84
C CYS A 23 -57.15 -13.40 -11.81
N GLU A 24 -57.71 -14.51 -11.36
CA GLU A 24 -58.68 -15.33 -12.08
C GLU A 24 -60.04 -15.23 -11.38
N ILE A 25 -61.09 -14.87 -12.12
CA ILE A 25 -62.45 -14.77 -11.62
C ILE A 25 -63.36 -15.64 -12.49
N ALA A 26 -63.94 -16.68 -11.89
CA ALA A 26 -64.91 -17.54 -12.54
C ALA A 26 -66.34 -17.23 -12.06
N ASN A 27 -67.27 -17.06 -12.99
CA ASN A 27 -68.69 -16.91 -12.71
C ASN A 27 -69.53 -17.75 -13.70
N SER A 28 -70.86 -17.69 -13.60
CA SER A 28 -71.76 -18.46 -14.49
C SER A 28 -71.69 -18.07 -15.97
N LEU A 29 -71.03 -16.96 -16.31
CA LEU A 29 -70.86 -16.46 -17.68
C LEU A 29 -69.48 -16.83 -18.26
N GLY A 30 -68.54 -17.30 -17.45
CA GLY A 30 -67.20 -17.70 -17.88
C GLY A 30 -66.10 -17.34 -16.89
N THR A 31 -64.86 -17.50 -17.33
CA THR A 31 -63.65 -17.19 -16.57
C THR A 31 -62.94 -15.97 -17.15
N PHE A 32 -62.58 -15.03 -16.29
CA PHE A 32 -61.91 -13.78 -16.63
C PHE A 32 -60.54 -13.74 -15.95
N PHE A 33 -59.53 -13.22 -16.67
CA PHE A 33 -58.17 -13.10 -16.18
C PHE A 33 -57.71 -11.65 -16.26
N THR A 34 -56.99 -11.17 -15.25
CA THR A 34 -56.28 -9.90 -15.28
C THR A 34 -54.89 -10.06 -14.69
N SER A 35 -53.87 -9.50 -15.32
CA SER A 35 -52.47 -9.67 -14.91
C SER A 35 -51.80 -8.33 -14.64
N VAL A 36 -50.94 -8.29 -13.63
CA VAL A 36 -50.14 -7.13 -13.24
C VAL A 36 -48.70 -7.58 -13.04
N LEU A 37 -47.74 -6.78 -13.51
CA LEU A 37 -46.32 -6.96 -13.20
C LEU A 37 -45.99 -6.19 -11.92
N LEU A 38 -45.55 -6.90 -10.89
CA LEU A 38 -45.00 -6.31 -9.68
C LEU A 38 -43.48 -6.18 -9.85
N GLU A 39 -42.97 -4.95 -9.89
CA GLU A 39 -41.55 -4.64 -9.81
C GLU A 39 -41.22 -4.14 -8.40
N VAL A 40 -40.16 -4.67 -7.79
CA VAL A 40 -39.74 -4.28 -6.44
C VAL A 40 -38.51 -3.41 -6.56
N LEU A 41 -38.50 -2.24 -5.93
CA LEU A 41 -37.33 -1.35 -5.94
C LEU A 41 -36.61 -1.44 -4.60
N VAL A 42 -35.29 -1.65 -4.63
CA VAL A 42 -34.43 -1.63 -3.45
C VAL A 42 -33.34 -0.60 -3.65
N GLU A 43 -33.27 0.37 -2.74
CA GLU A 43 -32.27 1.41 -2.79
C GLU A 43 -30.88 0.86 -2.45
N PRO A 44 -29.87 1.02 -3.33
CA PRO A 44 -28.54 0.52 -3.06
C PRO A 44 -27.80 1.40 -2.05
N SER A 45 -27.02 0.78 -1.16
CA SER A 45 -26.05 1.49 -0.34
C SER A 45 -24.79 1.79 -1.15
N VAL A 46 -24.34 3.05 -1.19
CA VAL A 46 -23.17 3.46 -1.99
C VAL A 46 -21.95 3.67 -1.10
N THR A 47 -20.81 3.09 -1.49
CA THR A 47 -19.52 3.27 -0.83
C THR A 47 -18.44 3.60 -1.85
N LEU A 48 -17.60 4.60 -1.56
CA LEU A 48 -16.44 4.96 -2.38
C LEU A 48 -15.17 4.95 -1.52
N GLU A 49 -14.24 4.05 -1.83
CA GLU A 49 -13.01 3.85 -1.06
C GLU A 49 -11.80 3.58 -1.96
N LEU A 50 -10.59 3.67 -1.41
CA LEU A 50 -9.39 3.17 -2.06
C LEU A 50 -9.24 1.69 -1.72
N ASN A 51 -9.15 0.82 -2.72
CA ASN A 51 -8.90 -0.60 -2.49
C ASN A 51 -7.47 -0.85 -1.96
N LYS A 52 -7.11 -2.11 -1.71
CA LYS A 52 -5.78 -2.50 -1.19
C LYS A 52 -4.60 -2.05 -2.06
N LEU A 53 -4.84 -1.79 -3.34
CA LEU A 53 -3.84 -1.33 -4.31
C LEU A 53 -3.82 0.21 -4.43
N GLY A 54 -4.62 0.92 -3.63
CA GLY A 54 -4.77 2.37 -3.73
C GLY A 54 -5.56 2.83 -4.96
N VAL A 55 -6.38 1.95 -5.54
CA VAL A 55 -7.23 2.26 -6.70
C VAL A 55 -8.64 2.59 -6.20
N PRO A 56 -9.25 3.71 -6.62
CA PRO A 56 -10.63 4.04 -6.28
C PRO A 56 -11.60 2.94 -6.71
N GLU A 57 -12.42 2.50 -5.77
CA GLU A 57 -13.47 1.50 -5.95
C GLU A 57 -14.79 2.05 -5.41
N CYS A 58 -15.78 2.13 -6.29
CA CYS A 58 -17.14 2.53 -5.96
C CYS A 58 -18.05 1.32 -6.02
N ARG A 59 -18.80 1.08 -4.95
CA ARG A 59 -19.74 -0.04 -4.85
C ARG A 59 -21.13 0.47 -4.55
N ALA A 60 -22.11 -0.06 -5.28
CA ALA A 60 -23.53 0.08 -5.01
C ALA A 60 -24.05 -1.30 -4.57
N HIS A 61 -24.29 -1.46 -3.26
CA HIS A 61 -24.64 -2.73 -2.62
C HIS A 61 -26.15 -2.93 -2.57
N GLY A 62 -26.61 -4.12 -2.95
CA GLY A 62 -27.98 -4.57 -2.70
C GLY A 62 -29.09 -3.79 -3.39
N GLY A 63 -28.85 -3.22 -4.58
CA GLY A 63 -29.86 -2.49 -5.34
C GLY A 63 -30.77 -3.40 -6.16
N ASN A 64 -32.03 -3.01 -6.35
CA ASN A 64 -32.90 -3.59 -7.37
C ASN A 64 -33.68 -2.46 -8.08
N PRO A 65 -33.53 -2.29 -9.41
CA PRO A 65 -32.62 -3.01 -10.30
C PRO A 65 -31.14 -2.72 -10.03
N ALA A 66 -30.23 -3.33 -10.78
CA ALA A 66 -28.80 -3.02 -10.69
C ALA A 66 -28.54 -1.52 -10.98
N ALA A 67 -27.83 -0.86 -10.08
CA ALA A 67 -27.45 0.54 -10.25
C ALA A 67 -26.44 0.73 -11.41
N ASN A 68 -26.42 1.93 -12.00
CA ASN A 68 -25.41 2.30 -12.97
C ASN A 68 -24.34 3.18 -12.32
N ILE A 69 -23.07 2.86 -12.55
CA ILE A 69 -21.94 3.60 -11.99
C ILE A 69 -21.16 4.26 -13.12
N SER A 70 -20.92 5.57 -13.02
CA SER A 70 -20.05 6.35 -13.88
C SER A 70 -19.03 7.14 -13.07
N TRP A 71 -17.99 7.65 -13.74
CA TRP A 71 -16.87 8.33 -13.09
C TRP A 71 -16.57 9.66 -13.77
N ILE A 72 -16.11 10.63 -12.97
CA ILE A 72 -15.60 11.91 -13.46
C ILE A 72 -14.24 12.18 -12.79
N PRO A 73 -13.18 12.52 -13.55
CA PRO A 73 -13.12 12.55 -15.01
C PRO A 73 -13.14 11.16 -15.64
N GLU A 74 -13.42 11.07 -16.94
CA GLU A 74 -13.37 9.81 -17.69
C GLU A 74 -11.99 9.15 -17.60
N GLY A 75 -11.97 7.82 -17.56
CA GLY A 75 -10.74 7.04 -17.38
C GLY A 75 -10.92 5.58 -17.75
N SER A 76 -9.97 4.73 -17.33
CA SER A 76 -10.10 3.28 -17.53
C SER A 76 -10.95 2.70 -16.40
N ILE A 77 -12.13 2.19 -16.75
CA ILE A 77 -13.13 1.71 -15.80
C ILE A 77 -13.28 0.20 -15.98
N SER A 78 -13.25 -0.53 -14.86
CA SER A 78 -13.65 -1.95 -14.82
C SER A 78 -14.86 -2.08 -13.90
N THR A 79 -15.95 -2.64 -14.41
CA THR A 79 -17.21 -2.78 -13.66
C THR A 79 -17.61 -4.25 -13.62
N ASN A 80 -17.93 -4.73 -12.42
CA ASN A 80 -18.46 -6.05 -12.15
C ASN A 80 -19.86 -5.95 -11.54
N ARG A 81 -20.75 -6.88 -11.90
CA ARG A 81 -22.09 -6.98 -11.34
C ARG A 81 -22.30 -8.39 -10.81
N ALA A 82 -22.68 -8.49 -9.55
CA ALA A 82 -23.00 -9.74 -8.89
C ALA A 82 -24.43 -9.69 -8.36
N MET A 83 -25.12 -10.82 -8.45
CA MET A 83 -26.41 -11.00 -7.79
C MET A 83 -26.16 -11.59 -6.41
N GLU A 84 -26.79 -11.00 -5.40
CA GLU A 84 -26.74 -11.46 -4.02
C GLU A 84 -27.78 -12.59 -3.77
N PRO A 85 -27.67 -13.35 -2.67
CA PRO A 85 -28.60 -14.44 -2.36
C PRO A 85 -30.06 -14.00 -2.21
N ASP A 86 -30.31 -12.74 -1.84
CA ASP A 86 -31.64 -12.12 -1.73
C ASP A 86 -32.20 -11.64 -3.08
N ARG A 87 -31.52 -11.95 -4.19
CA ARG A 87 -31.79 -11.49 -5.56
C ARG A 87 -31.61 -9.99 -5.80
N SER A 88 -31.03 -9.26 -4.85
CA SER A 88 -30.57 -7.91 -5.09
C SER A 88 -29.25 -7.91 -5.90
N TRP A 89 -28.84 -6.75 -6.40
CA TRP A 89 -27.65 -6.58 -7.21
C TRP A 89 -26.60 -5.73 -6.50
N THR A 90 -25.38 -6.23 -6.50
CA THR A 90 -24.20 -5.46 -6.11
C THR A 90 -23.38 -5.13 -7.35
N VAL A 91 -23.14 -3.84 -7.56
CA VAL A 91 -22.31 -3.33 -8.67
C VAL A 91 -21.04 -2.74 -8.09
N SER A 92 -19.87 -3.26 -8.48
CA SER A 92 -18.56 -2.71 -8.12
C SER A 92 -17.88 -2.16 -9.36
N SER A 93 -17.37 -0.94 -9.28
CA SER A 93 -16.62 -0.28 -10.33
C SER A 93 -15.27 0.19 -9.79
N THR A 94 -14.19 -0.14 -10.46
CA THR A 94 -12.84 0.36 -10.15
C THR A 94 -12.37 1.32 -11.22
N TYR A 95 -11.80 2.44 -10.80
CA TYR A 95 -11.32 3.50 -11.68
C TYR A 95 -9.79 3.56 -11.70
N THR A 96 -9.21 3.48 -12.89
CA THR A 96 -7.78 3.70 -13.12
C THR A 96 -7.57 4.98 -13.92
N ALA A 97 -6.85 5.93 -13.31
CA ALA A 97 -6.53 7.19 -13.96
C ALA A 97 -5.63 6.96 -15.18
N THR A 98 -6.00 7.55 -16.32
CA THR A 98 -5.20 7.52 -17.56
C THR A 98 -4.08 8.57 -17.56
N SER A 99 -4.20 9.60 -16.73
CA SER A 99 -3.24 10.68 -16.57
C SER A 99 -2.84 10.85 -15.11
N SER A 100 -1.55 11.09 -14.86
CA SER A 100 -1.00 11.42 -13.55
C SER A 100 -1.51 12.74 -12.97
N ASN A 101 -2.21 13.55 -13.77
CA ASN A 101 -2.73 14.85 -13.36
C ASN A 101 -4.09 14.76 -12.62
N VAL A 102 -4.70 13.57 -12.58
CA VAL A 102 -5.96 13.34 -11.87
C VAL A 102 -5.70 13.18 -10.38
N THR A 103 -6.06 14.19 -9.59
CA THR A 103 -5.85 14.24 -8.13
C THR A 103 -7.10 13.88 -7.33
N GLN A 104 -8.28 14.04 -7.94
CA GLN A 104 -9.58 13.75 -7.36
C GLN A 104 -10.46 13.10 -8.42
N VAL A 105 -11.22 12.09 -8.00
CA VAL A 105 -12.18 11.38 -8.84
C VAL A 105 -13.53 11.37 -8.13
N THR A 106 -14.59 11.44 -8.92
CA THR A 106 -15.98 11.42 -8.45
C THR A 106 -16.67 10.21 -9.05
N CYS A 107 -17.24 9.35 -8.19
CA CYS A 107 -18.17 8.32 -8.58
C CYS A 107 -19.59 8.89 -8.61
N ILE A 108 -20.34 8.57 -9.66
CA ILE A 108 -21.75 8.92 -9.81
C ILE A 108 -22.54 7.62 -9.95
N VAL A 109 -23.52 7.43 -9.06
CA VAL A 109 -24.38 6.26 -9.04
C VAL A 109 -25.82 6.67 -9.37
N SER A 110 -26.37 6.09 -10.43
CA SER A 110 -27.75 6.31 -10.88
C SER A 110 -28.62 5.09 -10.57
N HIS A 111 -29.77 5.31 -9.93
CA HIS A 111 -30.73 4.29 -9.57
C HIS A 111 -32.15 4.87 -9.51
N PRO A 112 -33.22 4.13 -9.86
CA PRO A 112 -34.60 4.64 -9.87
C PRO A 112 -35.13 5.13 -8.51
N THR A 113 -34.58 4.64 -7.40
CA THR A 113 -34.96 5.10 -6.05
C THR A 113 -34.33 6.45 -5.69
N PHE A 114 -33.28 6.87 -6.41
CA PHE A 114 -32.65 8.16 -6.18
C PHE A 114 -33.34 9.26 -7.01
N PRO A 115 -33.86 10.34 -6.39
CA PRO A 115 -34.40 11.47 -7.14
C PRO A 115 -33.36 12.17 -8.02
N GLN A 116 -32.09 12.12 -7.60
CA GLN A 116 -30.92 12.62 -8.33
C GLN A 116 -29.76 11.63 -8.16
N PRO A 117 -28.83 11.52 -9.13
CA PRO A 117 -27.70 10.61 -9.01
C PRO A 117 -26.87 10.88 -7.75
N HIS A 118 -26.54 9.82 -7.03
CA HIS A 118 -25.67 9.90 -5.86
C HIS A 118 -24.23 10.19 -6.30
N SER A 119 -23.58 11.20 -5.73
CA SER A 119 -22.21 11.58 -6.06
C SER A 119 -21.30 11.55 -4.84
N SER A 120 -20.14 10.93 -4.99
CA SER A 120 -19.11 10.83 -3.95
C SER A 120 -17.73 11.04 -4.58
N SER A 121 -16.84 11.78 -3.91
CA SER A 121 -15.50 12.09 -4.45
C SER A 121 -14.39 11.64 -3.50
N ILE A 122 -13.29 11.15 -4.07
CA ILE A 122 -12.11 10.72 -3.31
C ILE A 122 -10.83 11.24 -3.96
N SER A 123 -9.85 11.61 -3.13
CA SER A 123 -8.53 12.03 -3.59
C SER A 123 -7.64 10.81 -3.84
N THR A 124 -7.11 10.71 -5.06
CA THR A 124 -6.14 9.68 -5.47
C THR A 124 -4.70 10.06 -5.10
N ALA A 125 -4.46 11.35 -4.86
CA ALA A 125 -3.17 11.88 -4.51
C ALA A 125 -2.92 11.79 -2.99
N GLY A 126 -2.08 10.85 -2.55
CA GLY A 126 -1.22 11.16 -1.39
C GLY A 126 -1.05 10.14 -0.27
N SER A 127 -1.67 8.96 -0.30
CA SER A 127 -1.41 7.99 0.78
C SER A 127 0.07 7.57 0.84
N GLY A 128 0.71 7.37 -0.32
CA GLY A 128 2.15 7.11 -0.39
C GLY A 128 3.03 8.34 -0.13
N ARG A 129 2.65 9.53 -0.62
CA ARG A 129 3.50 10.73 -0.57
C ARG A 129 3.75 11.23 0.86
N ILE A 130 2.76 11.12 1.75
CA ILE A 130 2.89 11.55 3.15
C ILE A 130 3.87 10.67 3.93
N LEU A 131 3.92 9.37 3.64
CA LEU A 131 4.85 8.45 4.30
C LEU A 131 6.31 8.78 3.94
N TRP A 132 6.58 9.01 2.66
CA TRP A 132 7.92 9.39 2.18
C TRP A 132 8.38 10.73 2.75
N VAL A 133 7.51 11.73 2.82
CA VAL A 133 7.83 13.02 3.44
C VAL A 133 8.13 12.88 4.93
N ARG A 134 7.39 12.02 5.65
CA ARG A 134 7.68 11.75 7.08
C ARG A 134 9.02 11.06 7.27
N VAL A 135 9.33 10.05 6.46
CA VAL A 135 10.61 9.31 6.53
C VAL A 135 11.79 10.22 6.21
N THR A 136 11.70 11.05 5.16
CA THR A 136 12.80 11.96 4.79
C THR A 136 13.04 13.03 5.85
N VAL A 137 11.98 13.62 6.43
CA VAL A 137 12.10 14.59 7.52
C VAL A 137 12.75 13.94 8.75
N SER A 138 12.35 12.72 9.13
CA SER A 138 12.98 12.01 10.24
C SER A 138 14.47 11.75 10.01
N ILE A 139 14.87 11.35 8.80
CA ILE A 139 16.29 11.13 8.45
C ILE A 139 17.08 12.44 8.54
N ILE A 140 16.54 13.55 8.03
CA ILE A 140 17.20 14.86 8.08
C ILE A 140 17.43 15.31 9.53
N VAL A 141 16.44 15.15 10.41
CA VAL A 141 16.57 15.51 11.84
C VAL A 141 17.67 14.70 12.51
N VAL A 142 17.78 13.40 12.22
CA VAL A 142 18.84 12.55 12.77
C VAL A 142 20.22 13.00 12.27
N ILE A 143 20.36 13.28 10.96
CA ILE A 143 21.62 13.74 10.38
C ILE A 143 22.05 15.09 10.98
N MET A 144 21.13 16.04 11.09
CA MET A 144 21.40 17.35 11.70
C MET A 144 21.80 17.21 13.17
N GLY A 145 21.14 16.32 13.92
CA GLY A 145 21.51 16.00 15.29
C GLY A 145 22.92 15.42 15.40
N LEU A 146 23.27 14.45 14.55
CA LEU A 146 24.61 13.86 14.52
C LEU A 146 25.68 14.89 14.14
N PHE A 147 25.39 15.78 13.18
CA PHE A 147 26.31 16.83 12.78
C PHE A 147 26.58 17.83 13.92
N LEU A 148 25.54 18.25 14.65
CA LEU A 148 25.68 19.11 15.82
C LEU A 148 26.52 18.44 16.91
N ILE A 149 26.31 17.14 17.14
CA ILE A 149 27.11 16.36 18.09
C ILE A 149 28.59 16.34 17.68
N VAL A 150 28.90 16.07 16.41
CA VAL A 150 30.28 16.08 15.88
C VAL A 150 30.93 17.46 16.00
N MET A 151 30.19 18.55 15.71
CA MET A 151 30.68 19.93 15.86
C MET A 151 30.94 20.31 17.32
N LEU A 152 30.15 19.79 18.26
CA LEU A 152 30.43 19.93 19.69
C LEU A 152 31.70 19.15 20.05
N PHE A 153 31.85 17.89 19.62
CA PHE A 153 33.08 17.13 19.89
C PHE A 153 34.34 17.73 19.27
N SER A 154 34.25 18.32 18.06
CA SER A 154 35.40 18.97 17.42
C SER A 154 35.77 20.30 18.09
N SER A 155 34.79 21.10 18.52
CA SER A 155 35.05 22.33 19.29
C SER A 155 35.60 22.04 20.70
N TYR A 156 35.15 20.97 21.36
CA TYR A 156 35.75 20.50 22.61
C TYR A 156 37.15 19.88 22.40
N GLY A 157 37.39 19.17 21.29
CA GLY A 157 38.70 18.61 20.93
C GLY A 157 39.76 19.67 20.61
N GLN A 158 39.38 20.81 20.04
CA GLN A 158 40.29 21.94 19.85
C GLN A 158 40.78 22.56 21.16
N SER A 159 39.99 22.52 22.24
CA SER A 159 40.42 22.98 23.57
C SER A 159 41.53 22.12 24.18
N TRP A 160 41.63 20.84 23.82
CA TRP A 160 42.69 19.92 24.26
C TRP A 160 43.99 20.04 23.44
N ALA A 161 43.90 20.39 22.15
CA ALA A 161 45.08 20.54 21.29
C ALA A 161 45.93 21.79 21.61
N GLN A 162 45.32 22.86 22.13
CA GLN A 162 46.05 24.07 22.57
C GLN A 162 46.74 23.92 23.94
N GLY A 163 46.38 22.90 24.74
CA GLY A 163 47.03 22.59 26.02
C GLY A 163 48.38 21.87 25.89
N CYS A 164 48.60 21.11 24.81
CA CYS A 164 49.83 20.33 24.62
C CYS A 164 51.04 21.13 24.12
N LEU A 165 50.87 22.36 23.62
CA LEU A 165 51.95 23.15 22.99
C LEU A 165 52.72 24.07 23.95
N ARG A 166 52.40 24.11 25.25
CA ARG A 166 53.03 25.05 26.20
C ARG A 166 54.03 24.43 27.19
N GLU A 167 54.13 23.11 27.31
CA GLU A 167 54.91 22.46 28.37
C GLU A 167 56.09 21.59 27.89
N VAL A 168 56.58 21.81 26.67
CA VAL A 168 57.85 21.17 26.24
C VAL A 168 58.94 22.22 26.14
N LYS A 169 59.51 22.58 27.29
CA LYS A 169 60.82 23.23 27.38
C LYS A 169 61.88 22.14 27.39
N MET A 170 62.44 21.81 26.22
CA MET A 170 63.62 20.93 26.13
C MET A 170 64.81 21.54 26.89
N PRO A 171 65.49 20.79 27.77
CA PRO A 171 66.87 21.06 28.14
C PRO A 171 67.82 20.55 27.05
N GLU A 172 68.96 21.24 26.94
CA GLU A 172 70.05 20.94 26.02
C GLU A 172 70.74 19.60 26.38
N PRO A 173 71.05 18.70 25.43
CA PRO A 173 71.70 17.44 25.75
C PRO A 173 73.22 17.64 25.82
N GLN A 174 73.79 17.45 27.01
CA GLN A 174 75.20 17.11 27.18
C GLN A 174 75.34 15.62 27.43
N GLY A 175 76.33 15.02 26.80
CA GLY A 175 77.03 13.87 27.36
C GLY A 175 76.44 12.51 27.00
N GLU A 176 77.14 11.87 26.07
CA GLU A 176 77.18 10.45 25.77
C GLU A 176 77.38 9.58 27.04
N GLU A 177 76.49 8.63 27.29
CA GLU A 177 76.77 7.42 28.08
C GLU A 177 75.92 6.26 27.54
N LYS A 178 76.59 5.15 27.22
CA LYS A 178 76.02 3.90 26.70
C LYS A 178 75.52 3.04 27.85
N GLU A 179 74.35 2.42 27.70
CA GLU A 179 74.14 1.05 28.16
C GLU A 179 72.97 0.37 27.41
N GLU A 180 73.11 -0.95 27.31
CA GLU A 180 72.53 -1.92 26.37
C GLU A 180 71.10 -2.41 26.72
N ASP A 181 70.52 -3.09 25.71
CA ASP A 181 69.41 -4.08 25.76
C ASP A 181 67.96 -3.52 25.90
N GLU A 182 66.93 -3.94 25.16
CA GLU A 182 66.67 -5.14 24.35
C GLU A 182 65.85 -4.75 23.10
N ASP A 183 66.27 -5.19 21.91
CA ASP A 183 65.52 -5.00 20.66
C ASP A 183 64.38 -6.04 20.56
N GLU A 184 63.12 -5.61 20.71
CA GLU A 184 61.94 -6.36 20.27
C GLU A 184 61.78 -6.21 18.75
N GLU A 185 62.23 -7.23 18.02
CA GLU A 185 62.21 -7.38 16.57
C GLU A 185 60.77 -7.50 16.03
N GLU A 186 60.17 -6.38 15.57
CA GLU A 186 59.00 -6.45 14.68
C GLU A 186 59.45 -6.98 13.31
N ALA A 187 59.15 -8.26 13.04
CA ALA A 187 59.47 -8.92 11.78
C ALA A 187 58.73 -8.29 10.59
N GLU A 188 59.37 -7.32 9.95
CA GLU A 188 58.98 -6.76 8.66
C GLU A 188 59.12 -7.86 7.58
N TRP A 189 58.00 -8.45 7.19
CA TRP A 189 57.98 -9.62 6.33
C TRP A 189 58.38 -9.27 4.88
N SER A 190 59.57 -9.72 4.46
CA SER A 190 60.06 -9.58 3.10
C SER A 190 59.11 -10.21 2.07
N HIS A 191 58.84 -9.49 0.97
CA HIS A 191 58.04 -9.97 -0.17
C HIS A 191 58.47 -11.36 -0.69
N THR A 192 59.75 -11.70 -0.55
CA THR A 192 60.31 -13.00 -0.95
C THR A 192 59.77 -14.14 -0.07
N GLN A 193 59.53 -13.88 1.22
CA GLN A 193 58.96 -14.86 2.13
C GLN A 193 57.47 -15.10 1.81
N VAL A 194 56.70 -14.05 1.43
CA VAL A 194 55.27 -14.20 1.02
C VAL A 194 55.19 -15.15 -0.17
N ALA A 195 56.03 -14.91 -1.18
CA ALA A 195 56.05 -15.67 -2.42
C ALA A 195 56.44 -17.13 -2.18
N ALA A 196 57.36 -17.40 -1.25
CA ALA A 196 57.73 -18.76 -0.86
C ALA A 196 56.57 -19.51 -0.19
N LYS A 197 55.84 -18.84 0.73
CA LYS A 197 54.65 -19.43 1.38
C LYS A 197 53.51 -19.67 0.39
N LEU A 198 53.29 -18.75 -0.56
CA LEU A 198 52.26 -18.91 -1.59
C LEU A 198 52.54 -20.12 -2.49
N LYS A 199 53.79 -20.29 -2.95
CA LYS A 199 54.20 -21.49 -3.72
C LYS A 199 54.03 -22.80 -2.94
N ALA A 200 54.36 -22.78 -1.65
CA ALA A 200 54.17 -23.96 -0.80
C ALA A 200 52.69 -24.34 -0.61
N LEU A 201 51.81 -23.33 -0.57
CA LEU A 201 50.36 -23.52 -0.52
C LEU A 201 49.80 -24.07 -1.84
N GLU A 202 50.23 -23.52 -2.99
CA GLU A 202 49.82 -24.01 -4.31
C GLU A 202 50.20 -25.48 -4.52
N GLN A 203 51.40 -25.89 -4.09
CA GLN A 203 51.82 -27.29 -4.16
C GLN A 203 50.94 -28.21 -3.32
N ARG A 204 50.59 -27.79 -2.09
CA ARG A 204 49.68 -28.53 -1.21
C ARG A 204 48.28 -28.66 -1.78
N VAL A 205 47.76 -27.59 -2.40
CA VAL A 205 46.45 -27.63 -3.06
C VAL A 205 46.47 -28.61 -4.23
N SER A 206 47.51 -28.58 -5.09
CA SER A 206 47.63 -29.52 -6.21
C SER A 206 47.73 -30.99 -5.77
N ALA A 207 48.36 -31.25 -4.62
CA ALA A 207 48.49 -32.59 -4.07
C ALA A 207 47.15 -33.12 -3.52
N LEU A 208 46.37 -32.25 -2.89
CA LEU A 208 45.02 -32.57 -2.41
C LEU A 208 44.05 -32.78 -3.59
N GLU A 209 44.20 -32.02 -4.66
CA GLU A 209 43.37 -32.14 -5.87
C GLU A 209 43.61 -33.50 -6.58
N LYS A 210 44.86 -33.98 -6.64
CA LYS A 210 45.19 -35.34 -7.12
C LYS A 210 44.65 -36.45 -6.23
N GLN A 211 44.47 -36.20 -4.93
CA GLN A 211 43.97 -37.19 -3.99
C GLN A 211 42.44 -37.30 -4.01
N ASN A 212 41.74 -36.29 -4.55
CA ASN A 212 40.29 -36.17 -4.51
C ASN A 212 39.62 -36.34 -5.89
N GLN A 213 40.33 -36.92 -6.86
CA GLN A 213 39.81 -37.17 -8.21
C GLN A 213 39.41 -38.66 -8.38
N PRO A 214 38.13 -38.95 -8.65
CA PRO A 214 37.66 -40.30 -9.02
C PRO A 214 38.01 -40.68 -10.46
#